data_AF-A0A7N0TN49-F1
#
_entry.id   AF-A0A7N0TN49-F1
#
_cell.length_a   1.000
_cell.length_b   1.000
_cell.length_c   1.000
_cell.angle_alpha   90.00
_cell.angle_beta   90.00
_cell.angle_gamma   90.00
#
_symmetry.space_group_name_H-M   'P 1'
#
loop_
_entity.id
_entity.type
_entity.pdbx_description
1 polymer ?
#
loop_
_entity_poly.entity_id
_entity_poly.type
_entity_poly.pdbx_seq_one_letter_code
_entity_poly.pdbx_strand_id
1 'polypeptide(L)'
;MAQTMLLICNGALPALKTNTSPLQSQIQRLVKPINNPFSHLPLLPPLPSPATRSFPGFTTVALFKAKAKAPAKKETKPKLKVEDGVFGTSGGIGFTKQNELFVGRVAMIGFAASILGEALTGKGILAQLNLETGIPIYEAEPLLLFFILFTLLGAIGALGDRGRFVDDPPTGLEKAVIPPGKGLRSAFGLREGGPLFGFTKSNELFVGRLAQLGFAFSLIGEIITGKGALAQLNIETGVPINEIEPLVLFNVIFFFFAALNPGTGKFVTDEDAE
;
A
#
# COMPACT_ATOMS: atom_id res chain seq x y z
N MET A 1 -38.63 2.75 -63.84
CA MET A 1 -37.56 2.59 -64.84
C MET A 1 -36.43 1.84 -64.11
N ALA A 2 -36.49 0.50 -63.95
CA ALA A 2 -36.11 -0.55 -64.92
C ALA A 2 -34.72 -0.27 -65.51
N GLN A 3 -33.72 -1.15 -65.60
CA GLN A 3 -33.52 -2.59 -65.42
C GLN A 3 -32.02 -2.80 -65.72
N THR A 4 -31.30 -3.69 -65.04
CA THR A 4 -30.13 -4.42 -65.61
C THR A 4 -29.90 -5.67 -64.76
N MET A 5 -30.49 -6.83 -65.11
CA MET A 5 -29.87 -7.99 -65.79
C MET A 5 -28.44 -8.30 -65.30
N LEU A 6 -28.16 -9.26 -64.41
CA LEU A 6 -28.46 -10.71 -64.39
C LEU A 6 -27.65 -11.48 -65.45
N LEU A 7 -26.46 -11.95 -65.04
CA LEU A 7 -25.69 -13.00 -65.72
C LEU A 7 -25.59 -14.20 -64.76
N ILE A 8 -26.35 -15.26 -65.04
CA ILE A 8 -26.21 -16.58 -64.43
C ILE A 8 -25.36 -17.43 -65.36
N CYS A 9 -24.38 -18.15 -64.80
CA CYS A 9 -23.98 -19.44 -65.36
C CYS A 9 -23.99 -20.48 -64.24
N ASN A 10 -24.79 -21.52 -64.45
CA ASN A 10 -25.06 -22.64 -63.55
C ASN A 10 -23.94 -23.68 -63.62
N GLY A 11 -23.60 -24.27 -62.47
CA GLY A 11 -22.78 -25.48 -62.38
C GLY A 11 -22.89 -26.15 -61.01
N ALA A 12 -23.89 -27.03 -60.87
CA ALA A 12 -24.04 -28.18 -59.96
C ALA A 12 -23.51 -28.16 -58.49
N LEU A 13 -24.46 -28.38 -57.56
CA LEU A 13 -24.31 -28.70 -56.11
C LEU A 13 -23.89 -30.17 -55.88
N PRO A 14 -23.26 -30.53 -54.73
CA PRO A 14 -24.02 -30.72 -53.48
C PRO A 14 -23.40 -30.12 -52.21
N ALA A 15 -24.31 -29.86 -51.27
CA ALA A 15 -24.14 -29.26 -49.94
C ALA A 15 -22.93 -29.75 -49.12
N LEU A 16 -22.18 -28.80 -48.54
CA LEU A 16 -21.35 -29.04 -47.37
C LEU A 16 -21.54 -27.92 -46.33
N LYS A 17 -21.84 -28.37 -45.12
CA LYS A 17 -22.28 -27.62 -43.95
C LYS A 17 -21.29 -26.55 -43.50
N THR A 18 -21.84 -25.44 -43.01
CA THR A 18 -21.19 -24.40 -42.21
C THR A 18 -20.44 -25.03 -41.03
N ASN A 19 -19.13 -24.75 -40.92
CA ASN A 19 -18.34 -25.07 -39.73
C ASN A 19 -17.81 -23.77 -39.13
N THR A 20 -18.49 -23.37 -38.05
CA THR A 20 -18.04 -22.36 -37.10
C THR A 20 -16.79 -22.85 -36.37
N SER A 21 -15.81 -21.98 -36.23
CA SER A 21 -14.52 -22.26 -35.60
C SER A 21 -14.61 -22.30 -34.06
N PRO A 22 -13.64 -22.95 -33.39
CA PRO A 22 -13.86 -23.66 -32.14
C PRO A 22 -13.32 -22.87 -30.94
N LEU A 23 -14.12 -21.97 -30.38
CA LEU A 23 -13.79 -21.30 -29.10
C LEU A 23 -14.97 -21.18 -28.14
N GLN A 24 -16.12 -21.80 -28.47
CA GLN A 24 -17.34 -21.79 -27.63
C GLN A 24 -17.60 -23.10 -26.86
N SER A 25 -16.78 -24.15 -27.05
CA SER A 25 -16.98 -25.45 -26.39
C SER A 25 -16.28 -25.61 -25.04
N GLN A 26 -15.58 -24.58 -24.53
CA GLN A 26 -14.92 -24.62 -23.21
C GLN A 26 -15.70 -23.92 -22.08
N ILE A 27 -16.81 -23.22 -22.35
CA ILE A 27 -17.57 -22.48 -21.33
C ILE A 27 -18.76 -23.29 -20.76
N GLN A 28 -19.11 -24.45 -21.33
CA GLN A 28 -20.24 -25.28 -20.83
C GLN A 28 -19.84 -26.42 -19.88
N ARG A 29 -18.60 -26.45 -19.36
CA ARG A 29 -18.15 -27.52 -18.45
C ARG A 29 -18.13 -27.18 -16.96
N LEU A 30 -18.63 -26.01 -16.54
CA LEU A 30 -18.55 -25.59 -15.13
C LEU A 30 -19.87 -25.15 -14.50
N VAL A 31 -20.99 -25.76 -14.88
CA VAL A 31 -22.25 -25.65 -14.11
C VAL A 31 -22.96 -27.00 -14.13
N LYS A 32 -22.86 -27.77 -13.03
CA LYS A 32 -23.84 -28.80 -12.65
C LYS A 32 -23.87 -28.98 -11.12
N PRO A 33 -25.03 -29.39 -10.56
CA PRO A 33 -25.47 -29.06 -9.21
C PRO A 33 -24.86 -29.98 -8.13
N ILE A 34 -24.77 -29.42 -6.92
CA ILE A 34 -24.41 -30.11 -5.68
C ILE A 34 -25.56 -31.04 -5.30
N ASN A 35 -25.35 -32.35 -5.41
CA ASN A 35 -26.19 -33.39 -4.79
C ASN A 35 -25.30 -34.34 -3.98
N ASN A 36 -25.74 -34.60 -2.75
CA ASN A 36 -25.09 -35.32 -1.63
C ASN A 36 -24.39 -36.65 -2.00
N PRO A 37 -23.24 -36.98 -1.37
CA PRO A 37 -22.67 -38.32 -1.40
C PRO A 37 -22.94 -39.05 -0.06
N PHE A 38 -24.07 -39.73 0.05
CA PHE A 38 -24.26 -40.79 1.06
C PHE A 38 -25.06 -41.92 0.42
N SER A 39 -24.37 -42.84 -0.26
CA SER A 39 -24.82 -44.21 -0.52
C SER A 39 -23.66 -44.99 -1.14
N HIS A 40 -23.67 -46.31 -0.98
CA HIS A 40 -22.71 -47.30 -1.48
C HIS A 40 -21.60 -47.74 -0.50
N LEU A 41 -22.02 -48.37 0.60
CA LEU A 41 -21.21 -49.38 1.29
C LEU A 41 -21.38 -50.74 0.57
N PRO A 42 -20.29 -51.49 0.27
CA PRO A 42 -20.39 -52.83 -0.29
C PRO A 42 -20.67 -53.90 0.78
N LEU A 43 -21.48 -54.87 0.37
CA LEU A 43 -21.97 -56.05 1.08
C LEU A 43 -20.84 -57.04 1.42
N LEU A 44 -20.76 -57.51 2.68
CA LEU A 44 -19.88 -58.61 3.12
C LEU A 44 -20.69 -59.87 3.47
N PRO A 45 -20.15 -61.09 3.27
CA PRO A 45 -20.87 -62.36 3.46
C PRO A 45 -20.94 -62.82 4.93
N PRO A 46 -21.87 -63.73 5.31
CA PRO A 46 -22.10 -64.09 6.70
C PRO A 46 -21.30 -65.33 7.15
N LEU A 47 -20.85 -65.35 8.42
CA LEU A 47 -20.45 -66.57 9.14
C LEU A 47 -20.54 -66.35 10.67
N PRO A 48 -20.51 -67.39 11.51
CA PRO A 48 -21.64 -67.86 12.30
C PRO A 48 -21.56 -67.46 13.79
N SER A 49 -22.72 -67.46 14.45
CA SER A 49 -22.82 -67.24 15.91
C SER A 49 -22.04 -68.28 16.71
N PRO A 50 -21.47 -67.88 17.86
CA PRO A 50 -21.71 -68.66 19.05
C PRO A 50 -21.98 -67.85 20.32
N ALA A 51 -22.91 -68.41 21.11
CA ALA A 51 -22.97 -68.48 22.56
C ALA A 51 -22.88 -67.19 23.40
N THR A 52 -24.04 -66.91 23.99
CA THR A 52 -24.32 -66.15 25.20
C THR A 52 -23.29 -66.41 26.32
N ARG A 53 -22.59 -65.36 26.76
CA ARG A 53 -22.04 -65.27 28.12
C ARG A 53 -22.41 -63.91 28.71
N SER A 54 -23.24 -63.96 29.76
CA SER A 54 -23.56 -62.86 30.63
C SER A 54 -22.35 -62.51 31.49
N PHE A 55 -21.86 -61.27 31.35
CA PHE A 55 -20.97 -60.65 32.32
C PHE A 55 -21.64 -59.38 32.87
N PRO A 56 -21.45 -59.07 34.16
CA PRO A 56 -22.24 -58.06 34.85
C PRO A 56 -21.91 -56.67 34.31
N GLY A 57 -22.96 -55.87 34.11
CA GLY A 57 -22.86 -54.52 33.56
C GLY A 57 -22.01 -53.62 34.44
N PHE A 58 -20.81 -53.28 33.97
CA PHE A 58 -20.14 -52.07 34.39
C PHE A 58 -20.70 -50.91 33.56
N THR A 59 -21.53 -50.09 34.19
CA THR A 59 -21.93 -48.80 33.62
C THR A 59 -20.73 -47.87 33.65
N THR A 60 -20.03 -47.76 32.52
CA THR A 60 -18.99 -46.74 32.34
C THR A 60 -19.66 -45.37 32.30
N VAL A 61 -19.78 -44.71 33.44
CA VAL A 61 -20.23 -43.32 33.51
C VAL A 61 -19.09 -42.46 32.97
N ALA A 62 -19.24 -41.96 31.73
CA ALA A 62 -18.34 -40.96 31.20
C ALA A 62 -18.52 -39.66 32.00
N LEU A 63 -17.56 -39.38 32.90
CA LEU A 63 -17.46 -38.07 33.54
C LEU A 63 -16.97 -37.07 32.49
N PHE A 64 -17.92 -36.48 31.75
CA PHE A 64 -17.63 -35.32 30.91
C PHE A 64 -17.20 -34.18 31.83
N LYS A 65 -15.89 -33.94 31.90
CA LYS A 65 -15.34 -32.73 32.50
C LYS A 65 -15.85 -31.57 31.64
N ALA A 66 -16.82 -30.82 32.15
CA ALA A 66 -17.33 -29.63 31.51
C ALA A 66 -16.13 -28.75 31.14
N LYS A 67 -15.87 -28.59 29.85
CA LYS A 67 -14.89 -27.62 29.35
C LYS A 67 -15.32 -26.29 29.94
N ALA A 68 -14.48 -25.72 30.80
CA ALA A 68 -14.73 -24.44 31.43
C ALA A 68 -15.19 -23.47 30.34
N LYS A 69 -16.46 -23.08 30.39
CA LYS A 69 -17.03 -22.09 29.49
C LYS A 69 -16.17 -20.85 29.70
N ALA A 70 -15.46 -20.42 28.67
CA ALA A 70 -14.75 -19.15 28.71
C ALA A 70 -15.75 -18.12 29.24
N PRO A 71 -15.38 -17.31 30.25
CA PRO A 71 -16.30 -16.34 30.82
C PRO A 71 -16.88 -15.53 29.66
N ALA A 72 -18.21 -15.39 29.65
CA ALA A 72 -18.90 -14.62 28.62
C ALA A 72 -18.16 -13.29 28.49
N LYS A 73 -17.69 -12.97 27.27
CA LYS A 73 -17.05 -11.69 26.98
C LYS A 73 -17.95 -10.62 27.59
N LYS A 74 -17.41 -9.91 28.59
CA LYS A 74 -18.02 -8.70 29.17
C LYS A 74 -18.54 -7.86 28.02
N GLU A 75 -19.77 -7.35 28.17
CA GLU A 75 -20.48 -6.51 27.22
C GLU A 75 -19.51 -5.71 26.36
N THR A 76 -19.47 -6.07 25.07
CA THR A 76 -18.65 -5.40 24.07
C THR A 76 -19.03 -3.93 24.13
N LYS A 77 -18.12 -3.07 24.60
CA LYS A 77 -18.28 -1.62 24.45
C LYS A 77 -18.64 -1.34 22.99
N PRO A 78 -19.57 -0.42 22.70
CA PRO A 78 -19.94 -0.13 21.33
C PRO A 78 -18.68 0.28 20.57
N LYS A 79 -18.24 -0.56 19.63
CA LYS A 79 -17.04 -0.30 18.81
C LYS A 79 -17.16 1.11 18.22
N LEU A 80 -16.27 2.01 18.62
CA LEU A 80 -16.28 3.37 18.11
C LEU A 80 -15.98 3.31 16.61
N LYS A 81 -16.91 3.81 15.78
CA LYS A 81 -16.65 3.97 14.34
C LYS A 81 -15.77 5.20 14.16
N VAL A 82 -14.48 4.98 13.94
CA VAL A 82 -13.54 6.06 13.64
C VAL A 82 -13.71 6.48 12.18
N GLU A 83 -13.71 7.78 11.92
CA GLU A 83 -13.88 8.39 10.59
C GLU A 83 -12.51 8.73 9.98
N ASP A 84 -11.68 7.70 9.77
CA ASP A 84 -10.28 7.84 9.34
C ASP A 84 -9.95 7.09 8.02
N GLY A 85 -10.96 6.56 7.33
CA GLY A 85 -10.81 5.93 6.02
C GLY A 85 -10.68 6.94 4.87
N VAL A 86 -10.73 6.43 3.63
CA VAL A 86 -10.67 7.27 2.41
C VAL A 86 -11.71 8.39 2.51
N PHE A 87 -11.29 9.63 2.30
CA PHE A 87 -12.11 10.85 2.44
C PHE A 87 -12.92 10.93 3.75
N GLY A 88 -12.41 10.37 4.86
CA GLY A 88 -13.07 10.39 6.18
C GLY A 88 -14.14 9.33 6.38
N THR A 89 -14.23 8.33 5.51
CA THR A 89 -15.23 7.25 5.66
C THR A 89 -14.92 6.34 6.85
N SER A 90 -15.94 5.87 7.57
CA SER A 90 -15.78 4.92 8.69
C SER A 90 -15.84 3.44 8.27
N GLY A 91 -15.74 3.16 6.97
CA GLY A 91 -15.91 1.82 6.39
C GLY A 91 -14.68 0.91 6.50
N GLY A 92 -13.60 1.34 7.16
CA GLY A 92 -12.34 0.60 7.20
C GLY A 92 -11.63 0.47 5.84
N ILE A 93 -11.99 1.33 4.88
CA ILE A 93 -11.40 1.38 3.54
C ILE A 93 -10.35 2.49 3.52
N GLY A 94 -9.22 2.26 2.86
CA GLY A 94 -8.18 3.28 2.66
C GLY A 94 -6.85 2.91 3.30
N PHE A 95 -5.89 3.82 3.16
CA PHE A 95 -4.57 3.68 3.74
C PHE A 95 -4.63 3.61 5.26
N THR A 96 -3.73 2.81 5.81
CA THR A 96 -3.32 2.91 7.21
C THR A 96 -2.16 3.90 7.32
N LYS A 97 -1.88 4.39 8.52
CA LYS A 97 -0.68 5.22 8.75
C LYS A 97 0.63 4.54 8.35
N GLN A 98 0.69 3.20 8.34
CA GLN A 98 1.86 2.47 7.82
C GLN A 98 2.00 2.62 6.30
N ASN A 99 0.87 2.60 5.56
CA ASN A 99 0.88 2.79 4.11
C ASN A 99 1.31 4.21 3.77
N GLU A 100 0.76 5.21 4.47
CA GLU A 100 1.17 6.61 4.28
C GLU A 100 2.65 6.82 4.63
N LEU A 101 3.13 6.19 5.71
CA LEU A 101 4.55 6.27 6.07
C LEU A 101 5.45 5.71 4.96
N PHE A 102 5.07 4.58 4.34
CA PHE A 102 5.78 4.02 3.21
C PHE A 102 5.77 4.96 1.99
N VAL A 103 4.59 5.46 1.61
CA VAL A 103 4.45 6.41 0.48
C VAL A 103 5.27 7.68 0.74
N GLY A 104 5.26 8.18 1.97
CA GLY A 104 6.09 9.30 2.41
C GLY A 104 7.58 9.04 2.22
N ARG A 105 8.09 7.84 2.56
CA ARG A 105 9.49 7.45 2.32
C ARG A 105 9.84 7.40 0.84
N VAL A 106 8.94 6.88 0.01
CA VAL A 106 9.11 6.90 -1.46
C VAL A 106 9.18 8.33 -1.97
N ALA A 107 8.32 9.23 -1.49
CA ALA A 107 8.35 10.64 -1.85
C ALA A 107 9.62 11.35 -1.39
N MET A 108 10.12 11.06 -0.18
CA MET A 108 11.41 11.57 0.32
C MET A 108 12.56 11.19 -0.62
N ILE A 109 12.64 9.92 -1.04
CA ILE A 109 13.67 9.45 -1.98
C ILE A 109 13.48 10.08 -3.35
N GLY A 110 12.25 10.10 -3.87
CA GLY A 110 11.94 10.69 -5.18
C GLY A 110 12.32 12.16 -5.26
N PHE A 111 12.00 12.93 -4.21
CA PHE A 111 12.34 14.35 -4.13
C PHE A 111 13.83 14.59 -3.96
N ALA A 112 14.50 13.82 -3.10
CA ALA A 112 15.95 13.91 -2.93
C ALA A 112 16.67 13.57 -4.25
N ALA A 113 16.20 12.55 -4.97
CA ALA A 113 16.75 12.16 -6.27
C ALA A 113 16.48 13.19 -7.37
N SER A 114 15.31 13.85 -7.38
CA SER A 114 15.02 14.90 -8.36
C SER A 114 15.98 16.07 -8.21
N ILE A 115 16.19 16.53 -6.98
CA ILE A 115 17.07 17.66 -6.69
C ILE A 115 18.53 17.31 -6.95
N LEU A 116 18.99 16.14 -6.48
CA LEU A 116 20.37 15.69 -6.72
C LEU A 116 20.63 15.48 -8.21
N GLY A 117 19.70 14.86 -8.92
CA GLY A 117 19.80 14.67 -10.36
C GLY A 117 19.90 15.99 -11.11
N GLU A 118 19.11 16.99 -10.74
CA GLU A 118 19.19 18.33 -11.33
C GLU A 118 20.52 19.03 -11.00
N ALA A 119 20.99 18.93 -9.75
CA ALA A 119 22.29 19.50 -9.36
C ALA A 119 23.45 18.92 -10.18
N LEU A 120 23.39 17.61 -10.50
CA LEU A 120 24.45 16.94 -11.27
C LEU A 120 24.33 17.13 -12.79
N THR A 121 23.11 17.21 -13.32
CA THR A 121 22.87 17.21 -14.77
C THR A 121 22.47 18.58 -15.34
N GLY A 122 22.08 19.53 -14.49
CA GLY A 122 21.47 20.80 -14.87
C GLY A 122 20.07 20.68 -15.45
N LYS A 123 19.44 19.50 -15.40
CA LYS A 123 18.10 19.24 -15.96
C LYS A 123 17.14 18.84 -14.86
N GLY A 124 15.92 19.38 -14.89
CA GLY A 124 14.84 18.92 -14.01
C GLY A 124 14.50 17.44 -14.21
N ILE A 125 13.76 16.86 -13.26
CA ILE A 125 13.52 15.40 -13.23
C ILE A 125 12.59 14.97 -14.36
N LEU A 126 11.62 15.80 -14.75
CA LEU A 126 10.72 15.49 -15.86
C LEU A 126 11.49 15.52 -17.18
N ALA A 127 12.38 16.50 -17.34
CA ALA A 127 13.28 16.56 -18.50
C ALA A 127 14.23 15.35 -18.55
N GLN A 128 14.73 14.86 -17.42
CA GLN A 128 15.55 13.64 -17.36
C GLN A 128 14.75 12.37 -17.72
N LEU A 129 13.45 12.35 -17.43
CA LEU A 129 12.53 11.26 -17.80
C LEU A 129 11.99 11.38 -19.23
N ASN A 130 12.46 12.37 -20.01
CA ASN A 130 12.00 12.68 -21.37
C ASN A 130 10.51 13.04 -21.44
N LEU A 131 9.99 13.68 -20.39
CA LEU A 131 8.64 14.23 -20.38
C LEU A 131 8.64 15.68 -20.85
N GLU A 132 7.52 16.10 -21.45
CA GLU A 132 7.34 17.47 -21.93
C GLU A 132 7.21 18.44 -20.75
N THR A 133 7.93 19.55 -20.83
CA THR A 133 8.00 20.60 -19.79
C THR A 133 7.90 21.98 -20.44
N GLY A 134 7.46 22.99 -19.69
CA GLY A 134 7.19 24.32 -20.24
C GLY A 134 5.87 24.39 -21.02
N ILE A 135 4.92 23.52 -20.67
CA ILE A 135 3.61 23.36 -21.29
C ILE A 135 2.51 23.62 -20.26
N PRO A 136 1.31 24.05 -20.66
CA PRO A 136 0.20 24.19 -19.73
C PRO A 136 -0.20 22.81 -19.16
N ILE A 137 -0.67 22.79 -17.90
CA ILE A 137 -0.96 21.55 -17.16
C ILE A 137 -1.90 20.60 -17.92
N TYR A 138 -2.88 21.12 -18.67
CA TYR A 138 -3.86 20.28 -19.38
C TYR A 138 -3.27 19.53 -20.59
N GLU A 139 -2.05 19.89 -21.02
CA GLU A 139 -1.29 19.19 -22.08
C GLU A 139 -0.31 18.16 -21.50
N ALA A 140 -0.03 18.22 -20.19
CA ALA A 140 0.89 17.30 -19.54
C ALA A 140 0.36 15.86 -19.52
N GLU A 141 1.29 14.91 -19.41
CA GLU A 141 0.96 13.49 -19.44
C GLU A 141 -0.06 13.12 -18.33
N PRO A 142 -1.19 12.46 -18.67
CA PRO A 142 -2.23 12.14 -17.68
C PRO A 142 -1.74 11.30 -16.51
N LEU A 143 -0.76 10.40 -16.74
CA LEU A 143 -0.20 9.56 -15.68
C LEU A 143 0.62 10.40 -14.67
N LEU A 144 1.36 11.40 -15.15
CA LEU A 144 2.06 12.36 -14.30
C LEU A 144 1.07 13.19 -13.48
N LEU A 145 -0.02 13.66 -14.08
CA LEU A 145 -1.06 14.40 -13.37
C LEU A 145 -1.75 13.53 -12.31
N PHE A 146 -2.01 12.27 -12.61
CA PHE A 146 -2.52 11.31 -11.64
C PHE A 146 -1.54 11.08 -10.49
N PHE A 147 -0.24 10.95 -10.79
CA PHE A 147 0.80 10.82 -9.77
C PHE A 147 0.86 12.05 -8.84
N ILE A 148 0.78 13.25 -9.40
CA ILE A 148 0.72 14.51 -8.63
C ILE A 148 -0.53 14.55 -7.75
N LEU A 149 -1.71 14.24 -8.31
CA LEU A 149 -2.96 14.19 -7.56
C LEU A 149 -2.90 13.17 -6.41
N PHE A 150 -2.42 11.95 -6.70
CA PHE A 150 -2.22 10.91 -5.70
C PHE A 150 -1.29 11.38 -4.57
N THR A 151 -0.19 12.04 -4.94
CA THR A 151 0.80 12.55 -3.98
C THR A 151 0.20 13.63 -3.07
N LEU A 152 -0.57 14.56 -3.63
CA LEU A 152 -1.27 15.61 -2.87
C LEU A 152 -2.35 15.04 -1.95
N LEU A 153 -3.18 14.12 -2.45
CA LEU A 153 -4.21 13.46 -1.63
C LEU A 153 -3.60 12.61 -0.52
N GLY A 154 -2.48 11.94 -0.78
CA GLY A 154 -1.71 11.22 0.23
C GLY A 154 -1.12 12.15 1.28
N ALA A 155 -0.60 13.32 0.88
CA ALA A 155 0.01 14.27 1.80
C ALA A 155 -0.99 14.83 2.84
N ILE A 156 -2.25 14.99 2.46
CA ILE A 156 -3.32 15.45 3.35
C ILE A 156 -4.07 14.31 4.06
N GLY A 157 -3.67 13.05 3.85
CA GLY A 157 -4.34 11.87 4.44
C GLY A 157 -5.71 11.54 3.83
N ALA A 158 -6.08 12.15 2.70
CA ALA A 158 -7.38 11.92 2.06
C ALA A 158 -7.54 10.49 1.50
N LEU A 159 -6.42 9.79 1.27
CA LEU A 159 -6.41 8.38 0.86
C LEU A 159 -6.64 7.40 2.04
N GLY A 160 -6.83 7.93 3.25
CA GLY A 160 -6.99 7.18 4.50
C GLY A 160 -5.83 7.44 5.46
N ASP A 161 -6.16 7.58 6.74
CA ASP A 161 -5.23 7.90 7.84
C ASP A 161 -5.43 6.93 9.02
N ARG A 162 -5.79 5.67 8.71
CA ARG A 162 -6.31 4.70 9.68
C ARG A 162 -5.27 4.22 10.69
N GLY A 163 -5.73 3.94 11.90
CA GLY A 163 -4.91 3.48 13.03
C GLY A 163 -4.04 4.60 13.62
N ARG A 164 -3.18 4.25 14.58
CA ARG A 164 -2.37 5.24 15.30
C ARG A 164 -0.95 4.74 15.52
N PHE A 165 0.00 5.67 15.51
CA PHE A 165 1.33 5.40 16.05
C PHE A 165 1.35 5.74 17.53
N VAL A 166 1.80 4.79 18.34
CA VAL A 166 1.97 4.95 19.78
C VAL A 166 3.45 4.80 20.08
N ASP A 167 3.98 5.77 20.82
CA ASP A 167 5.38 5.73 21.22
C ASP A 167 5.65 4.54 22.15
N ASP A 168 6.84 3.97 22.02
CA ASP A 168 7.26 2.91 22.94
C ASP A 168 7.39 3.52 24.35
N PRO A 169 6.89 2.83 25.40
CA PRO A 169 7.02 3.32 26.75
C PRO A 169 8.51 3.56 27.05
N PRO A 170 8.88 4.68 27.68
CA PRO A 170 10.27 5.04 27.87
C PRO A 170 10.96 3.90 28.63
N THR A 171 11.88 3.20 27.96
CA THR A 171 12.77 2.24 28.61
C THR A 171 13.64 3.02 29.58
N GLY A 172 13.22 3.04 30.85
CA GLY A 172 13.97 3.27 32.08
C GLY A 172 15.04 4.36 32.11
N LEU A 173 14.86 5.34 33.00
CA LEU A 173 15.87 6.14 33.73
C LEU A 173 17.09 6.78 33.01
N GLU A 174 17.33 6.64 31.72
CA GLU A 174 18.36 7.41 31.01
C GLU A 174 17.80 8.74 30.51
N LYS A 175 17.54 9.57 31.51
CA LYS A 175 17.24 10.98 31.46
C LYS A 175 18.25 11.72 30.58
N ALA A 176 17.82 12.13 29.39
CA ALA A 176 17.99 13.49 28.85
C ALA A 176 19.36 14.19 29.02
N VAL A 177 20.46 13.44 29.02
CA VAL A 177 21.82 13.94 28.92
C VAL A 177 22.49 13.03 27.91
N ILE A 178 22.76 13.53 26.71
CA ILE A 178 23.67 12.85 25.79
C ILE A 178 25.03 12.94 26.51
N PRO A 179 25.58 11.86 27.09
CA PRO A 179 26.93 11.94 27.60
C PRO A 179 27.83 12.36 26.43
N PRO A 180 28.84 13.23 26.63
CA PRO A 180 29.78 13.58 25.57
C PRO A 180 30.49 12.31 25.09
N GLY A 181 29.92 11.69 24.06
CA GLY A 181 30.36 10.42 23.50
C GLY A 181 31.53 10.64 22.54
N LYS A 182 32.38 9.64 22.40
CA LYS A 182 33.56 9.65 21.50
C LYS A 182 33.24 9.24 20.06
N GLY A 183 31.96 9.06 19.70
CA GLY A 183 31.53 8.57 18.39
C GLY A 183 31.19 9.66 17.36
N LEU A 184 31.14 9.29 16.08
CA LEU A 184 30.71 10.20 14.99
C LEU A 184 29.29 10.74 15.24
N ARG A 185 28.38 9.93 15.79
CA ARG A 185 27.00 10.32 16.09
C ARG A 185 26.91 11.36 17.21
N SER A 186 27.64 11.18 18.30
CA SER A 186 27.69 12.14 19.40
C SER A 186 28.37 13.45 19.01
N ALA A 187 29.35 13.42 18.09
CA ALA A 187 29.95 14.62 17.50
C ALA A 187 28.94 15.47 16.70
N PHE A 188 27.91 14.84 16.13
CA PHE A 188 26.78 15.52 15.48
C PHE A 188 25.60 15.77 16.43
N GLY A 189 25.75 15.54 17.74
CA GLY A 189 24.67 15.72 18.73
C GLY A 189 23.56 14.67 18.65
N LEU A 190 23.79 13.55 17.96
CA LEU A 190 22.85 12.44 17.83
C LEU A 190 23.05 11.43 18.96
N ARG A 191 21.97 10.74 19.35
CA ARG A 191 22.02 9.67 20.36
C ARG A 191 22.89 8.51 19.85
N GLU A 192 23.71 7.93 20.74
CA GLU A 192 24.57 6.79 20.38
C GLU A 192 23.75 5.53 20.04
N GLY A 193 22.56 5.37 20.65
CA GLY A 193 21.59 4.32 20.35
C GLY A 193 20.23 4.87 19.88
N GLY A 194 19.51 4.08 19.07
CA GLY A 194 18.19 4.42 18.54
C GLY A 194 18.19 4.99 17.11
N PRO A 195 17.04 5.51 16.63
CA PRO A 195 16.92 6.11 15.30
C PRO A 195 17.91 7.26 15.10
N LEU A 196 18.48 7.38 13.90
CA LEU A 196 19.51 8.37 13.55
C LEU A 196 19.11 9.82 13.91
N PHE A 197 17.85 10.18 13.70
CA PHE A 197 17.31 11.51 14.03
C PHE A 197 16.46 11.54 15.31
N GLY A 198 16.36 10.41 16.04
CA GLY A 198 15.47 10.28 17.18
C GLY A 198 13.97 10.42 16.83
N PHE A 199 13.60 10.28 15.56
CA PHE A 199 12.22 10.42 15.11
C PHE A 199 11.32 9.28 15.63
N THR A 200 10.11 9.64 16.04
CA THR A 200 8.98 8.71 16.15
C THR A 200 8.39 8.46 14.78
N LYS A 201 7.61 7.39 14.61
CA LYS A 201 6.90 7.12 13.34
C LYS A 201 5.96 8.26 12.92
N SER A 202 5.39 9.00 13.87
CA SER A 202 4.57 10.18 13.57
C SER A 202 5.39 11.33 12.99
N ASN A 203 6.59 11.56 13.51
CA ASN A 203 7.50 12.58 12.97
C ASN A 203 7.94 12.21 11.55
N GLU A 204 8.28 10.94 11.31
CA GLU A 204 8.64 10.47 9.97
C GLU A 204 7.50 10.59 8.98
N LEU A 205 6.26 10.28 9.41
CA LEU A 205 5.07 10.45 8.58
C LEU A 205 4.90 11.92 8.18
N PHE A 206 5.09 12.84 9.12
CA PHE A 206 5.02 14.27 8.82
C PHE A 206 6.10 14.73 7.85
N VAL A 207 7.35 14.31 8.05
CA VAL A 207 8.45 14.58 7.09
C VAL A 207 8.15 13.99 5.72
N GLY A 208 7.55 12.80 5.67
CA GLY A 208 7.06 12.18 4.43
C GLY A 208 6.01 13.05 3.72
N ARG A 209 5.03 13.58 4.45
CA ARG A 209 4.01 14.50 3.91
C ARG A 209 4.63 15.81 3.40
N LEU A 210 5.62 16.36 4.11
CA LEU A 210 6.37 17.53 3.63
C LEU A 210 7.10 17.24 2.32
N ALA A 211 7.76 16.07 2.22
CA ALA A 211 8.41 15.65 0.99
C ALA A 211 7.41 15.45 -0.16
N GLN A 212 6.22 14.89 0.12
CA GLN A 212 5.15 14.76 -0.88
C GLN A 212 4.71 16.12 -1.41
N LEU A 213 4.50 17.12 -0.54
CA LEU A 213 4.11 18.47 -0.94
C LEU A 213 5.22 19.16 -1.75
N GLY A 214 6.45 19.14 -1.24
CA GLY A 214 7.60 19.72 -1.94
C GLY A 214 7.81 19.09 -3.31
N PHE A 215 7.71 17.76 -3.40
CA PHE A 215 7.85 17.05 -4.66
C PHE A 215 6.73 17.41 -5.63
N ALA A 216 5.46 17.31 -5.21
CA ALA A 216 4.31 17.61 -6.05
C ALA A 216 4.37 19.05 -6.61
N PHE A 217 4.70 20.04 -5.77
CA PHE A 217 4.81 21.43 -6.22
C PHE A 217 6.00 21.66 -7.14
N SER A 218 7.14 21.01 -6.89
CA SER A 218 8.27 21.09 -7.80
C SER A 218 7.97 20.51 -9.19
N LEU A 219 7.22 19.40 -9.26
CA LEU A 219 6.77 18.80 -10.52
C LEU A 219 5.78 19.69 -11.26
N ILE A 220 4.80 20.27 -10.55
CA ILE A 220 3.87 21.24 -11.14
C ILE A 220 4.64 22.45 -11.70
N GLY A 221 5.59 22.98 -10.92
CA GLY A 221 6.45 24.07 -11.35
C GLY A 221 7.26 23.71 -12.60
N GLU A 222 7.80 22.50 -12.68
CA GLU A 222 8.58 22.05 -13.83
C GLU A 222 7.70 21.85 -15.07
N ILE A 223 6.49 21.30 -14.94
CA ILE A 223 5.50 21.20 -16.02
C ILE A 223 5.25 22.58 -16.64
N ILE A 224 4.93 23.58 -15.82
CA ILE A 224 4.53 24.91 -16.31
C ILE A 224 5.72 25.72 -16.81
N THR A 225 6.83 25.70 -16.07
CA THR A 225 7.94 26.65 -16.29
C THR A 225 9.11 26.05 -17.09
N GLY A 226 9.18 24.73 -17.21
CA GLY A 226 10.34 24.04 -17.80
C GLY A 226 11.58 24.02 -16.91
N LYS A 227 11.48 24.44 -15.66
CA LYS A 227 12.62 24.55 -14.72
C LYS A 227 12.47 23.51 -13.61
N GLY A 228 13.54 22.80 -13.29
CA GLY A 228 13.52 21.83 -12.20
C GLY A 228 13.41 22.48 -10.81
N ALA A 229 13.35 21.65 -9.78
CA ALA A 229 13.20 22.05 -8.38
C ALA A 229 14.32 23.00 -7.91
N LEU A 230 15.59 22.73 -8.27
CA LEU A 230 16.73 23.54 -7.85
C LEU A 230 16.72 24.91 -8.52
N ALA A 231 16.44 24.95 -9.82
CA ALA A 231 16.29 26.21 -10.56
C ALA A 231 15.11 27.03 -10.03
N GLN A 232 13.98 26.40 -9.69
CA GLN A 232 12.84 27.05 -9.05
C GLN A 232 13.25 27.66 -7.70
N LEU A 233 13.95 26.91 -6.85
CA LEU A 233 14.42 27.43 -5.55
C LEU A 233 15.33 28.64 -5.71
N ASN A 234 16.26 28.62 -6.66
CA ASN A 234 17.13 29.77 -6.94
C ASN A 234 16.32 31.01 -7.35
N ILE A 235 15.31 30.85 -8.21
CA ILE A 235 14.47 31.95 -8.70
C ILE A 235 13.59 32.51 -7.59
N GLU A 236 12.91 31.64 -6.84
CA GLU A 236 11.91 32.05 -5.84
C GLU A 236 12.56 32.61 -4.56
N THR A 237 13.75 32.12 -4.18
CA THR A 237 14.48 32.63 -3.01
C THR A 237 15.37 33.83 -3.35
N GLY A 238 15.75 33.98 -4.62
CA GLY A 238 16.77 34.94 -5.06
C GLY A 238 18.20 34.60 -4.61
N VAL A 239 18.40 33.44 -3.96
CA VAL A 239 19.72 33.01 -3.48
C VAL A 239 20.51 32.37 -4.62
N PRO A 240 21.73 32.84 -4.93
CA PRO A 240 22.59 32.25 -5.94
C PRO A 240 22.79 30.74 -5.76
N ILE A 241 22.92 29.99 -6.87
CA ILE A 241 22.98 28.52 -6.83
C ILE A 241 24.16 28.02 -5.97
N ASN A 242 25.31 28.67 -6.04
CA ASN A 242 26.50 28.35 -5.22
C ASN A 242 26.27 28.50 -3.71
N GLU A 243 25.32 29.35 -3.28
CA GLU A 243 24.96 29.53 -1.88
C GLU A 243 23.83 28.58 -1.44
N ILE A 244 22.93 28.20 -2.36
CA ILE A 244 21.82 27.28 -2.07
C ILE A 244 22.24 25.81 -2.14
N GLU A 245 23.25 25.48 -2.94
CA GLU A 245 23.77 24.12 -3.15
C GLU A 245 24.09 23.38 -1.83
N PRO A 246 24.81 23.97 -0.85
CA PRO A 246 25.08 23.29 0.42
C PRO A 246 23.82 23.00 1.24
N LEU A 247 22.86 23.94 1.26
CA LEU A 247 21.58 23.79 1.98
C LEU A 247 20.71 22.71 1.35
N VAL A 248 20.71 22.68 0.02
CA VAL A 248 20.00 21.69 -0.78
C VAL A 248 20.63 20.31 -0.61
N LEU A 249 21.96 20.21 -0.66
CA LEU A 249 22.67 18.95 -0.44
C LEU A 249 22.40 18.41 0.96
N PHE A 250 22.37 19.28 1.97
CA PHE A 250 21.95 18.91 3.32
C PHE A 250 20.51 18.35 3.33
N ASN A 251 19.59 18.99 2.60
CA ASN A 251 18.20 18.50 2.47
C ASN A 251 18.13 17.12 1.81
N VAL A 252 18.88 16.90 0.72
CA VAL A 252 18.98 15.61 0.03
C VAL A 252 19.47 14.52 0.99
N ILE A 253 20.55 14.80 1.72
CA ILE A 253 21.11 13.88 2.72
C ILE A 253 20.09 13.60 3.82
N PHE A 254 19.44 14.64 4.34
CA PHE A 254 18.41 14.54 5.38
C PHE A 254 17.26 13.63 4.93
N PHE A 255 16.65 13.89 3.77
CA PHE A 255 15.54 13.08 3.27
C PHE A 255 15.96 11.64 2.96
N PHE A 256 17.13 11.42 2.40
CA PHE A 256 17.64 10.08 2.13
C PHE A 256 17.77 9.26 3.41
N PHE A 257 18.41 9.82 4.44
CA PHE A 257 18.54 9.13 5.72
C PHE A 257 17.21 9.00 6.47
N ALA A 258 16.32 9.99 6.41
CA ALA A 258 15.00 9.92 7.03
C ALA A 258 14.14 8.83 6.36
N ALA A 259 14.28 8.65 5.05
CA ALA A 259 13.56 7.62 4.31
C ALA A 259 14.02 6.20 4.61
N LEU A 260 15.30 6.00 4.97
CA LEU A 260 15.88 4.68 5.25
C LEU A 260 15.83 4.29 6.73
N ASN A 261 15.93 5.28 7.62
CA ASN A 261 15.96 5.01 9.05
C ASN A 261 14.53 4.83 9.58
N PRO A 262 14.22 3.74 10.31
CA PRO A 262 12.92 3.56 10.96
C PRO A 262 12.80 4.37 12.26
N GLY A 263 11.61 4.91 12.51
CA GLY A 263 11.31 5.67 13.72
C GLY A 263 10.87 4.77 14.85
N THR A 264 10.98 5.28 16.08
CA THR A 264 10.47 4.59 17.27
C THR A 264 8.94 4.56 17.31
N GLY A 265 8.38 3.62 18.09
CA GLY A 265 6.95 3.46 18.26
C GLY A 265 6.36 2.31 17.44
N LYS A 266 5.14 1.95 17.79
CA LYS A 266 4.37 0.84 17.20
C LYS A 266 3.08 1.33 16.57
N PHE A 267 2.70 0.66 15.49
CA PHE A 267 1.39 0.88 14.89
C PHE A 267 0.35 0.07 15.66
N VAL A 268 -0.77 0.70 15.97
CA VAL A 268 -1.92 0.10 16.64
C VAL A 268 -3.14 0.32 15.76
N THR A 269 -3.89 -0.75 15.51
CA THR A 269 -5.15 -0.65 14.76
C THR A 269 -6.25 -0.08 15.64
N ASP A 270 -7.29 0.48 15.04
CA ASP A 270 -8.42 1.05 15.80
C ASP A 270 -9.18 0.00 16.61
N GLU A 271 -9.05 -1.29 16.27
CA GLU A 271 -9.61 -2.40 17.05
C GLU A 271 -8.75 -2.77 18.28
N ASP A 272 -7.45 -2.50 18.24
CA ASP A 272 -6.48 -2.85 19.30
C ASP A 272 -6.23 -1.69 20.29
N ALA A 273 -6.81 -0.51 20.05
CA ALA A 273 -6.56 0.71 20.81
C ALA A 273 -7.47 0.91 22.05
N GLU A 274 -8.29 -0.09 22.40
CA GLU A 274 -9.13 -0.13 23.64
C GLU A 274 -8.49 -0.93 24.78
#